data_AF-A0A8J7LJM8-F1
#
_entry.id   AF-A0A8J7LJM8-F1
#
_cell.length_a   1.000
_cell.length_b   1.000
_cell.length_c   1.000
_cell.angle_alpha   90.00
_cell.angle_beta   90.00
_cell.angle_gamma   90.00
#
_symmetry.space_group_name_H-M   'P 1'
#
loop_
_entity.id
_entity.type
_entity.pdbx_description
1 polymer ?
#
loop_
_entity_poly.entity_id
_entity_poly.type
_entity_poly.pdbx_seq_one_letter_code
_entity_poly.pdbx_strand_id
1 'polypeptide(L)'
;MSDLLHILQHSRGVDQYGQGERYRNSFFTGPETDDHPLCMEAVERGLMWRRAAPDGFGGMDFFAVTDEGDEFITRESPAPPKLTAGQKRYRAYLDADCDLSFGDWLRRRSRPA
;
A
#
# COMPACT_ATOMS: atom_id res chain seq x y z
N MET A 1 -9.45 4.52 -9.80
CA MET A 1 -8.18 4.83 -9.12
C MET A 1 -7.22 5.24 -10.21
N SER A 2 -6.51 6.36 -10.09
CA SER A 2 -5.46 6.70 -11.07
C SER A 2 -4.33 5.67 -10.95
N ASP A 3 -3.78 5.22 -12.08
CA ASP A 3 -2.69 4.23 -12.10
C ASP A 3 -1.46 4.75 -11.34
N LEU A 4 -1.24 6.07 -11.35
CA LEU A 4 -0.19 6.71 -10.54
C LEU A 4 -0.46 6.62 -9.03
N LEU A 5 -1.69 6.86 -8.57
CA LEU A 5 -2.02 6.72 -7.15
C LEU A 5 -1.78 5.27 -6.69
N HIS A 6 -2.12 4.31 -7.55
CA HIS A 6 -1.89 2.90 -7.27
C HIS A 6 -0.38 2.58 -7.10
N ILE A 7 0.48 3.12 -7.96
CA ILE A 7 1.94 2.97 -7.84
C ILE A 7 2.45 3.55 -6.52
N LEU A 8 2.00 4.75 -6.13
CA LEU A 8 2.43 5.36 -4.87
C LEU A 8 1.98 4.54 -3.66
N GLN A 9 0.73 4.09 -3.64
CA GLN A 9 0.20 3.21 -2.59
C GLN A 9 0.98 1.89 -2.52
N HIS A 10 1.23 1.26 -3.67
CA HIS A 10 2.03 0.05 -3.76
C HIS A 10 3.45 0.28 -3.21
N SER A 11 4.10 1.36 -3.62
CA SER A 11 5.45 1.72 -3.20
C SER A 11 5.57 1.91 -1.69
N ARG A 12 4.50 2.41 -1.03
CA ARG A 12 4.44 2.54 0.43
C ARG A 12 3.97 1.29 1.16
N GLY A 13 3.41 0.32 0.45
CA GLY A 13 2.87 -0.91 1.03
C GLY A 13 1.53 -0.71 1.72
N VAL A 14 0.77 0.31 1.32
CA VAL A 14 -0.58 0.58 1.82
C VAL A 14 -1.65 0.03 0.86
N ASP A 15 -2.87 -0.14 1.35
CA ASP A 15 -4.00 -0.59 0.55
C ASP A 15 -4.56 0.52 -0.36
N GLN A 16 -5.59 0.19 -1.16
CA GLN A 16 -6.22 1.14 -2.08
C GLN A 16 -6.86 2.38 -1.41
N TYR A 17 -7.02 2.36 -0.09
CA TYR A 17 -7.55 3.46 0.72
C TYR A 17 -6.42 4.22 1.46
N GLY A 18 -5.16 3.90 1.18
CA GLY A 18 -4.00 4.49 1.84
C GLY A 18 -3.80 4.00 3.28
N GLN A 19 -4.42 2.88 3.68
CA GLN A 19 -4.30 2.30 5.02
C GLN A 19 -3.20 1.24 5.10
N GLY A 20 -2.56 1.14 6.26
CA GLY A 20 -1.52 0.15 6.53
C GLY A 20 -0.28 0.76 7.15
N GLU A 21 0.67 -0.09 7.51
CA GLU A 21 1.99 0.36 7.94
C GLU A 21 2.82 0.80 6.72
N ARG A 22 3.39 2.00 6.76
CA ARG A 22 4.20 2.54 5.67
C ARG A 22 5.66 2.08 5.78
N TYR A 23 5.87 0.77 5.75
CA TYR A 23 7.15 0.13 6.06
C TYR A 23 8.18 0.16 4.91
N ARG A 24 7.76 0.54 3.70
CA ARG A 24 8.62 0.66 2.50
C ARG A 24 8.32 1.95 1.75
N ASN A 25 9.17 2.36 0.81
CA ASN A 25 8.93 3.55 -0.02
C ASN A 25 9.49 3.47 -1.45
N SER A 26 10.00 2.32 -1.87
CA SER A 26 10.73 2.16 -3.12
C SER A 26 9.95 1.37 -4.17
N PHE A 27 10.12 1.74 -5.42
CA PHE A 27 9.65 1.02 -6.60
C PHE A 27 10.79 0.85 -7.60
N PHE A 28 10.95 -0.34 -8.16
CA PHE A 28 11.97 -0.64 -9.15
C PHE A 28 11.31 -1.03 -10.46
N THR A 29 11.62 -0.33 -11.53
CA THR A 29 11.06 -0.65 -12.83
C THR A 29 11.92 -0.14 -13.99
N GLY A 30 11.79 -0.75 -15.16
CA GLY A 30 12.56 -0.42 -16.36
C GLY A 30 11.70 0.15 -17.49
N PRO A 31 12.30 0.84 -18.49
CA PRO A 31 11.59 1.49 -19.59
C PRO A 31 10.69 0.59 -20.44
N GLU A 32 10.93 -0.72 -20.41
CA GLU A 32 10.17 -1.75 -21.15
C GLU A 32 8.86 -2.15 -20.46
N THR A 33 8.47 -1.48 -19.37
CA THR A 33 7.26 -1.78 -18.59
C THR A 33 6.28 -0.61 -18.59
N ASP A 34 5.00 -0.91 -18.36
CA ASP A 34 3.95 0.11 -18.29
C ASP A 34 4.06 1.01 -17.04
N ASP A 35 4.72 0.53 -15.98
CA ASP A 35 4.87 1.27 -14.73
C ASP A 35 5.94 2.38 -14.80
N HIS A 36 6.93 2.24 -15.69
CA HIS A 36 8.05 3.18 -15.76
C HIS A 36 7.63 4.59 -16.21
N PRO A 37 6.81 4.76 -17.26
CA PRO A 37 6.25 6.07 -17.62
C PRO A 37 5.48 6.72 -16.48
N LEU A 38 4.71 5.94 -15.69
CA LEU A 38 3.95 6.47 -14.55
C LEU A 38 4.87 6.90 -13.39
N CYS A 39 5.95 6.15 -13.13
CA CYS A 39 6.96 6.54 -12.16
C CYS A 39 7.69 7.82 -12.59
N MET A 40 7.96 7.98 -13.89
CA MET A 40 8.53 9.21 -14.45
C MET A 40 7.56 10.39 -14.32
N GLU A 41 6.26 10.21 -14.59
CA GLU A 41 5.24 11.24 -14.34
C GLU A 41 5.22 11.62 -12.84
N ALA A 42 5.29 10.64 -11.94
CA ALA A 42 5.34 10.90 -10.50
C ALA A 42 6.58 11.73 -10.10
N VAL A 43 7.72 11.51 -10.77
CA VAL A 43 8.94 12.32 -10.58
C VAL A 43 8.76 13.74 -11.09
N GLU A 44 8.19 13.93 -12.29
CA GLU A 44 7.90 15.27 -12.83
C GLU A 44 6.96 16.07 -11.92
N ARG A 45 6.05 15.37 -11.24
CA ARG A 45 5.11 15.96 -10.28
C ARG A 45 5.68 16.13 -8.87
N GLY A 46 6.93 15.74 -8.62
CA GLY A 46 7.59 15.83 -7.31
C GLY A 46 7.09 14.80 -6.27
N LEU A 47 6.34 13.78 -6.68
CA LEU A 47 5.78 12.75 -5.81
C LEU A 47 6.75 11.57 -5.58
N MET A 48 7.75 11.45 -6.45
CA MET A 48 8.86 10.51 -6.32
C MET A 48 10.17 11.19 -6.70
N TRP A 49 11.29 10.64 -6.24
CA TRP A 49 12.62 10.91 -6.79
C TRP A 49 13.17 9.66 -7.44
N ARG A 50 14.01 9.84 -8.47
CA ARG A 50 14.60 8.76 -9.26
C ARG A 50 16.10 8.68 -9.08
N ARG A 51 16.62 7.46 -9.03
CA ARG A 51 18.03 7.14 -9.33
C ARG A 51 18.04 6.20 -10.53
N ALA A 52 18.66 6.66 -11.62
CA ALA A 52 18.79 5.86 -12.83
C ALA A 52 19.64 4.62 -12.59
N ALA A 53 19.29 3.51 -13.25
CA ALA A 53 20.09 2.30 -13.23
C ALA A 53 21.49 2.59 -13.80
N PRO A 54 22.58 2.12 -13.16
CA PRO A 54 23.89 2.11 -13.79
C PRO A 54 23.88 1.17 -15.01
N ASP A 55 24.63 1.53 -16.05
CA ASP A 55 24.82 0.66 -17.21
C ASP A 55 25.34 -0.73 -16.77
N GLY A 56 24.66 -1.78 -17.23
CA GLY A 56 25.03 -3.18 -16.94
C GLY A 56 24.36 -3.81 -15.71
N PHE A 57 23.56 -3.08 -14.92
CA PHE A 57 22.85 -3.59 -13.73
C PHE A 57 21.35 -3.78 -13.97
N GLY A 58 20.97 -4.52 -15.02
CA GLY A 58 19.58 -4.93 -15.26
C GLY A 58 18.61 -3.83 -15.71
N GLY A 59 19.06 -2.59 -15.89
CA GLY A 59 18.32 -1.51 -16.55
C GLY A 59 17.08 -1.00 -15.84
N MET A 60 16.86 -1.39 -14.57
CA MET A 60 15.72 -0.93 -13.77
C MET A 60 16.09 0.27 -12.91
N ASP A 61 15.36 1.34 -13.11
CA ASP A 61 15.49 2.55 -12.31
C ASP A 61 14.90 2.35 -10.92
N PHE A 62 15.51 3.03 -9.96
CA PHE A 62 15.00 3.13 -8.61
C PHE A 62 14.17 4.39 -8.45
N PHE A 63 12.97 4.25 -7.92
CA PHE A 63 12.10 5.34 -7.54
C PHE A 63 11.79 5.25 -6.06
N ALA A 64 11.73 6.38 -5.37
CA ALA A 64 11.23 6.43 -4.00
C ALA A 64 10.28 7.59 -3.78
N VAL A 65 9.22 7.31 -3.02
CA VAL A 65 8.16 8.27 -2.68
C VAL A 65 8.72 9.39 -1.80
N THR A 66 8.37 10.62 -2.12
CA THR A 66 8.68 11.84 -1.35
C THR A 66 7.60 12.11 -0.29
N ASP A 67 7.83 13.10 0.57
CA ASP A 67 6.82 13.54 1.54
C ASP A 67 5.57 14.08 0.82
N GLU A 68 5.74 14.80 -0.30
CA GLU A 68 4.64 15.25 -1.16
C GLU A 68 3.86 14.08 -1.77
N GLY A 69 4.55 12.99 -2.10
CA GLY A 69 3.93 11.73 -2.51
C GLY A 69 3.07 11.11 -1.40
N ASP A 70 3.54 11.15 -0.15
CA ASP A 70 2.78 10.68 1.01
C ASP A 70 1.53 11.54 1.29
N GLU A 71 1.63 12.86 1.12
CA GLU A 71 0.50 13.78 1.17
C GLU A 71 -0.50 13.51 0.04
N PHE A 72 -0.01 13.26 -1.17
CA PHE A 72 -0.85 12.92 -2.32
C PHE A 72 -1.62 11.62 -2.08
N ILE A 73 -0.99 10.57 -1.55
CA ILE A 73 -1.67 9.34 -1.16
C ILE A 73 -2.79 9.66 -0.16
N THR A 74 -2.49 10.45 0.87
CA THR A 74 -3.47 10.77 1.93
C THR A 74 -4.66 11.56 1.39
N ARG A 75 -4.42 12.49 0.46
CA ARG A 75 -5.45 13.36 -0.12
C ARG A 75 -6.33 12.63 -1.15
N GLU A 76 -5.72 11.86 -2.03
CA GLU A 76 -6.41 11.27 -3.19
C GLU A 76 -6.94 9.86 -2.94
N SER A 77 -6.51 9.20 -1.86
CA SER A 77 -7.04 7.88 -1.51
C SER A 77 -8.53 7.98 -1.15
N PRO A 78 -9.38 7.12 -1.73
CA PRO A 78 -10.79 7.10 -1.39
C PRO A 78 -10.99 6.73 0.08
N ALA A 79 -12.08 7.22 0.67
CA ALA A 79 -12.45 6.83 2.01
C ALA A 79 -12.72 5.31 2.10
N PRO A 80 -12.19 4.62 3.13
CA PRO A 80 -12.43 3.20 3.31
C PRO A 80 -13.92 2.92 3.60
N PRO A 81 -14.45 1.76 3.17
CA PRO A 81 -15.83 1.40 3.42
C PRO A 81 -16.10 1.25 4.92
N LYS A 82 -17.25 1.72 5.38
CA LYS A 82 -17.69 1.54 6.77
C LYS A 82 -18.00 0.06 7.02
N LEU A 83 -17.17 -0.59 7.84
CA LEU A 83 -17.39 -1.98 8.23
C LEU A 83 -18.55 -2.10 9.22
N THR A 84 -19.42 -3.07 8.98
CA THR A 84 -20.43 -3.53 9.94
C THR A 84 -19.77 -4.12 11.19
N ALA A 85 -20.51 -4.22 12.30
CA ALA A 85 -20.02 -4.85 13.51
C ALA A 85 -19.56 -6.31 13.29
N GLY A 86 -20.24 -7.06 12.42
CA GLY A 86 -19.86 -8.43 12.04
C GLY A 86 -18.52 -8.48 11.30
N GLN A 87 -18.34 -7.62 10.29
CA GLN A 87 -17.08 -7.52 9.54
C GLN A 87 -15.90 -7.09 10.43
N LYS A 88 -16.11 -6.15 11.36
CA LYS A 88 -15.09 -5.76 12.33
C LYS A 88 -14.65 -6.94 13.21
N ARG A 89 -15.60 -7.74 13.70
CA ARG A 89 -15.28 -8.96 14.47
C ARG A 89 -14.53 -9.99 13.64
N TYR A 90 -14.93 -10.18 12.38
CA TYR A 90 -14.25 -11.11 11.49
C TYR A 90 -12.81 -10.68 11.18
N ARG A 91 -12.57 -9.38 10.92
CA ARG A 91 -11.21 -8.85 10.73
C ARG A 91 -10.35 -9.02 11.99
N ALA A 92 -10.90 -8.71 13.15
CA ALA A 92 -10.21 -8.95 14.42
C ALA A 92 -9.93 -10.44 14.72
N TYR A 93 -10.72 -11.35 14.14
CA TYR A 93 -10.44 -12.78 14.20
C TYR A 93 -9.27 -13.16 13.29
N LEU A 94 -9.22 -12.64 12.07
CA LEU A 94 -8.09 -12.85 11.15
C LEU A 94 -6.80 -12.27 11.72
N ASP A 95 -6.85 -11.06 12.29
CA ASP A 95 -5.69 -10.40 12.92
C ASP A 95 -5.20 -11.12 14.19
N ALA A 96 -6.05 -11.91 14.84
CA ALA A 96 -5.67 -12.68 16.02
C ALA A 96 -4.79 -13.89 15.68
N ASP A 97 -4.73 -14.28 14.40
CA ASP A 97 -3.85 -15.32 13.85
C ASP A 97 -3.73 -16.54 14.77
N CYS A 98 -4.86 -17.20 15.04
CA CYS A 98 -4.95 -18.28 16.02
C CYS A 98 -5.61 -19.52 15.43
N ASP A 99 -5.33 -20.69 16.03
CA ASP A 99 -5.83 -21.99 15.56
C ASP A 99 -7.33 -22.24 15.82
N LEU A 100 -8.07 -21.24 16.29
CA LEU A 100 -9.50 -21.37 16.55
C LEU A 100 -10.31 -21.17 15.27
N SER A 101 -11.45 -21.85 15.15
CA SER A 101 -12.47 -21.43 14.18
C SER A 101 -13.06 -20.07 14.58
N PHE A 102 -13.62 -19.32 13.62
CA PHE A 102 -14.27 -18.03 13.93
C PHE A 102 -15.37 -18.18 15.01
N GLY A 103 -16.12 -19.28 14.98
CA GLY A 103 -17.16 -19.58 15.97
C GLY A 103 -16.59 -19.83 17.38
N ASP A 104 -15.49 -20.57 17.48
CA ASP A 104 -14.80 -20.82 18.75
C ASP A 104 -14.13 -19.58 19.29
N TRP A 105 -13.52 -18.78 18.42
CA TRP A 105 -12.94 -17.48 18.76
C TRP A 105 -13.99 -16.52 19.34
N LEU A 106 -15.19 -16.46 18.74
CA LEU A 106 -16.30 -15.66 19.27
C LEU A 106 -16.74 -16.15 20.65
N ARG A 107 -16.93 -17.47 20.83
CA ARG A 107 -17.33 -18.06 22.11
C ARG A 107 -16.30 -17.79 23.21
N ARG A 108 -15.01 -17.88 22.89
CA ARG A 108 -13.91 -17.58 23.82
C ARG A 108 -13.95 -16.13 24.29
N ARG A 109 -14.22 -15.17 23.39
CA ARG A 109 -14.31 -13.74 23.73
C ARG A 109 -15.56 -13.35 24.50
N SER A 110 -16.64 -14.12 24.42
CA SER A 110 -17.90 -13.83 25.11
C SER A 110 -17.98 -14.41 26.54
N ARG A 111 -17.01 -15.22 26.98
CA ARG A 111 -17.00 -15.72 28.37
C ARG A 111 -16.55 -14.60 29.32
N PRO A 112 -17.32 -14.29 30.39
CA PRO A 112 -16.83 -13.42 31.46
C PRO A 112 -15.62 -14.06 32.15
N ALA A 113 -14.72 -13.22 32.66
CA ALA A 113 -13.50 -13.63 33.37
C ALA A 113 -13.82 -14.37 34.68
#